data_AF-A0A2S8RZF4-F1
#
_entry.id   AF-A0A2S8RZF4-F1
#
_cell.length_a   1.000
_cell.length_b   1.000
_cell.length_c   1.000
_cell.angle_alpha   90.00
_cell.angle_beta   90.00
_cell.angle_gamma   90.00
#
_symmetry.space_group_name_H-M   'P 1'
#
loop_
_entity.id
_entity.type
_entity.pdbx_description
1 polymer ?
#
loop_
_entity_poly.entity_id
_entity_poly.type
_entity_poly.pdbx_seq_one_letter_code
_entity_poly.pdbx_strand_id
1 'polypeptide(L)'
;MTKIDFIREHSEFMPLWERATAGFQMLRGIPLTDMLYFDSIDLQTQKFFELIRYLLAVEGSHDFAMLVLKPDPFSYFHFHFGKYPGFIHRAEHTDDEFFEFLLKDPGDSLADALGVNSEYYVVMPVIGDWIAFGDRSWGTGAFYGPPDIMECARKFYPYFLTPPERFRIGP
;
A
#
# COMPACT_ATOMS: atom_id res chain seq x y z
N MET A 1 -7.57 21.01 -10.92
CA MET A 1 -7.31 19.60 -10.60
C MET A 1 -6.64 19.56 -9.26
N THR A 2 -7.16 18.74 -8.34
CA THR A 2 -6.58 18.56 -7.01
C THR A 2 -5.35 17.67 -7.17
N LYS A 3 -4.21 18.05 -6.58
CA LYS A 3 -3.02 17.22 -6.58
C LYS A 3 -3.08 16.24 -5.41
N ILE A 4 -2.37 15.12 -5.51
CA ILE A 4 -2.12 14.25 -4.37
C ILE A 4 -1.35 15.04 -3.29
N ASP A 5 -1.82 14.99 -2.05
CA ASP A 5 -1.09 15.49 -0.89
C ASP A 5 -1.10 14.47 0.25
N PHE A 6 -0.18 14.67 1.19
CA PHE A 6 -0.16 13.90 2.43
C PHE A 6 -1.42 14.17 3.23
N ILE A 7 -1.92 13.15 3.93
CA ILE A 7 -3.00 13.33 4.89
C ILE A 7 -2.49 14.15 6.08
N ARG A 8 -3.19 15.24 6.41
CA ARG A 8 -2.81 16.15 7.51
C ARG A 8 -3.74 15.99 8.71
N GLU A 9 -5.02 15.80 8.42
CA GLU A 9 -6.04 15.72 9.45
C GLU A 9 -6.05 14.33 10.08
N HIS A 10 -5.93 14.29 11.40
CA HIS A 10 -5.99 13.05 12.17
C HIS A 10 -7.31 12.29 11.92
N SER A 11 -8.43 13.00 11.77
CA SER A 11 -9.74 12.41 11.46
C SER A 11 -9.81 11.72 10.10
N GLU A 12 -8.98 12.13 9.13
CA GLU A 12 -8.89 11.48 7.83
C GLU A 12 -7.92 10.29 7.87
N PHE A 13 -6.82 10.41 8.62
CA PHE A 13 -5.80 9.37 8.69
C PHE A 13 -6.26 8.15 9.51
N MET A 14 -6.85 8.38 10.69
CA MET A 14 -7.12 7.31 11.64
C MET A 14 -7.97 6.17 11.09
N PRO A 15 -9.11 6.42 10.41
CA PRO A 15 -9.93 5.32 9.88
C PRO A 15 -9.18 4.45 8.87
N LEU A 16 -8.31 5.07 8.05
CA LEU A 16 -7.48 4.35 7.09
C LEU A 16 -6.39 3.54 7.81
N TRP A 17 -5.71 4.15 8.78
CA TRP A 17 -4.65 3.50 9.54
C TRP A 17 -5.16 2.31 10.37
N GLU A 18 -6.32 2.46 11.02
CA GLU A 18 -6.99 1.38 11.75
C GLU A 18 -7.32 0.21 10.82
N ARG A 19 -7.89 0.48 9.64
CA ARG A 19 -8.21 -0.56 8.66
C ARG A 19 -6.96 -1.24 8.10
N ALA A 20 -5.92 -0.48 7.77
CA ALA A 20 -4.65 -1.04 7.29
C ALA A 20 -3.99 -1.92 8.35
N THR A 21 -4.01 -1.49 9.61
CA THR A 21 -3.45 -2.26 10.73
C THR A 21 -4.27 -3.51 11.02
N ALA A 22 -5.61 -3.42 11.00
CA ALA A 22 -6.50 -4.58 11.13
C ALA A 22 -6.26 -5.60 10.01
N GLY A 23 -6.16 -5.13 8.76
CA GLY A 23 -5.84 -5.98 7.60
C GLY A 23 -4.46 -6.63 7.73
N PHE A 24 -3.44 -5.87 8.15
CA PHE A 24 -2.11 -6.43 8.45
C PHE A 24 -2.16 -7.52 9.53
N GLN A 25 -2.89 -7.32 10.63
CA GLN A 25 -3.05 -8.34 11.67
C GLN A 25 -3.82 -9.56 11.16
N MET A 26 -4.86 -9.36 10.35
CA MET A 26 -5.62 -10.45 9.72
C MET A 26 -4.71 -11.32 8.85
N LEU A 27 -3.84 -10.73 8.03
CA LEU A 27 -2.92 -11.46 7.15
C LEU A 27 -2.03 -12.46 7.92
N ARG A 28 -1.68 -12.18 9.17
CA ARG A 28 -0.88 -13.09 10.03
C ARG A 28 -1.59 -14.40 10.35
N GLY A 29 -2.92 -14.41 10.28
CA GLY A 29 -3.76 -15.60 10.50
C GLY A 29 -4.10 -16.36 9.22
N ILE A 30 -3.80 -15.81 8.04
CA ILE A 30 -4.11 -16.44 6.75
C ILE A 30 -3.01 -17.45 6.41
N PRO A 31 -3.36 -18.69 5.98
CA PRO A 31 -2.38 -19.65 5.49
C PRO A 31 -1.55 -19.07 4.34
N LEU A 32 -0.24 -19.30 4.35
CA LEU A 32 0.64 -18.77 3.32
C LEU A 32 0.25 -19.20 1.90
N THR A 33 -0.38 -20.36 1.74
CA THR A 33 -0.86 -20.88 0.45
C THR A 33 -2.05 -20.13 -0.13
N ASP A 34 -2.74 -19.34 0.69
CA ASP A 34 -3.98 -18.66 0.32
C ASP A 34 -3.73 -17.20 -0.08
N MET A 35 -2.49 -16.73 0.01
CA MET A 35 -2.05 -15.39 -0.36
C MET A 35 -1.29 -15.40 -1.70
N LEU A 36 -1.19 -14.22 -2.30
CA LEU A 36 -0.31 -13.95 -3.44
C LEU A 36 0.88 -13.12 -2.97
N TYR A 37 2.06 -13.38 -3.51
CA TYR A 37 3.28 -12.68 -3.08
C TYR A 37 3.93 -11.95 -4.24
N PHE A 38 4.50 -10.80 -3.98
CA PHE A 38 5.10 -9.95 -5.01
C PHE A 38 6.38 -9.32 -4.44
N ASP A 39 7.23 -8.73 -5.29
CA ASP A 39 8.41 -8.04 -4.78
C ASP A 39 7.95 -6.72 -4.12
N SER A 40 8.39 -6.44 -2.90
CA SER A 40 8.01 -5.20 -2.20
C SER A 40 8.38 -3.91 -2.97
N ILE A 41 9.31 -3.97 -3.94
CA ILE A 41 9.62 -2.84 -4.82
C ILE A 41 8.53 -2.60 -5.88
N ASP A 42 7.67 -3.58 -6.15
CA ASP A 42 6.64 -3.52 -7.20
C ASP A 42 5.70 -2.33 -7.02
N LEU A 43 5.53 -1.82 -5.79
CA LEU A 43 4.81 -0.58 -5.51
C LEU A 43 5.22 0.59 -6.43
N GLN A 44 6.49 0.64 -6.83
CA GLN A 44 7.07 1.67 -7.69
C GLN A 44 7.08 1.29 -9.18
N THR A 45 6.34 0.25 -9.57
CA THR A 45 6.28 -0.21 -10.96
C THR A 45 4.94 0.12 -11.59
N GLN A 46 4.97 0.45 -12.89
CA GLN A 46 3.76 0.71 -13.67
C GLN A 46 2.78 -0.48 -13.60
N LYS A 47 3.29 -1.71 -13.71
CA LYS A 47 2.42 -2.90 -13.78
C LYS A 47 1.65 -3.13 -12.49
N PHE A 48 2.25 -2.86 -11.33
CA PHE A 48 1.56 -3.00 -10.05
C PHE A 48 0.53 -1.90 -9.86
N PHE A 49 0.82 -0.67 -10.29
CA PHE A 49 -0.17 0.41 -10.33
C PHE A 49 -1.36 0.04 -11.25
N GLU A 50 -1.10 -0.51 -12.43
CA GLU A 50 -2.14 -1.03 -13.32
C GLU A 50 -2.97 -2.14 -12.67
N LEU A 51 -2.35 -3.03 -11.88
CA LEU A 51 -3.07 -4.05 -11.12
C LEU A 51 -4.04 -3.40 -10.12
N ILE A 52 -3.58 -2.42 -9.33
CA ILE A 52 -4.42 -1.70 -8.37
C ILE A 52 -5.62 -1.08 -9.09
N ARG A 53 -5.39 -0.37 -10.20
CA ARG A 53 -6.46 0.26 -11.00
C ARG A 53 -7.43 -0.77 -11.59
N TYR A 54 -6.91 -1.90 -12.07
CA TYR A 54 -7.72 -2.98 -12.60
C TYR A 54 -8.66 -3.57 -11.54
N LEU A 55 -8.14 -3.86 -10.34
CA LEU A 55 -8.93 -4.41 -9.24
C LEU A 55 -10.01 -3.43 -8.77
N LEU A 56 -9.66 -2.15 -8.63
CA LEU A 56 -10.63 -1.09 -8.31
C LEU A 56 -11.77 -1.05 -9.34
N ALA A 57 -11.43 -1.11 -10.63
CA ALA A 57 -12.44 -1.11 -11.69
C ALA A 57 -13.36 -2.33 -11.64
N VAL A 58 -12.85 -3.51 -11.28
CA VAL A 58 -13.66 -4.72 -11.05
C VAL A 58 -14.67 -4.51 -9.91
N GLU A 59 -14.28 -3.81 -8.86
CA GLU A 59 -15.15 -3.47 -7.71
C GLU A 59 -16.07 -2.26 -7.96
N GLY A 60 -15.95 -1.60 -9.12
CA GLY A 60 -16.66 -0.34 -9.40
C GLY A 60 -16.15 0.85 -8.57
N SER A 61 -14.97 0.72 -7.97
CA SER A 61 -14.27 1.76 -7.22
C SER A 61 -13.15 2.37 -8.08
N HIS A 62 -12.60 3.50 -7.63
CA HIS A 62 -11.50 4.19 -8.30
C HIS A 62 -10.45 4.71 -7.34
N ASP A 63 -10.77 4.72 -6.05
CA ASP A 63 -9.99 5.38 -5.02
C ASP A 63 -9.30 4.33 -4.16
N PHE A 64 -8.01 4.53 -3.92
CA PHE A 64 -7.24 3.70 -3.01
C PHE A 64 -6.40 4.55 -2.07
N ALA A 65 -6.10 3.99 -0.90
CA ALA A 65 -5.17 4.57 0.03
C ALA A 65 -3.85 3.81 -0.02
N MET A 66 -2.75 4.55 0.06
CA MET A 66 -1.43 4.03 0.38
C MET A 66 -1.00 4.62 1.71
N LEU A 67 -0.62 3.76 2.65
CA LEU A 67 -0.15 4.15 3.99
C LEU A 67 1.16 3.45 4.31
N VAL A 68 2.03 4.11 5.06
CA VAL A 68 3.19 3.49 5.70
C VAL A 68 2.82 3.15 7.14
N LEU A 69 3.15 1.94 7.56
CA LEU A 69 2.97 1.46 8.94
C LEU A 69 4.30 1.42 9.71
N LYS A 70 5.42 1.31 8.99
CA LYS A 70 6.78 1.44 9.55
C LYS A 70 7.68 2.23 8.60
N PRO A 71 8.44 3.24 9.06
CA PRO A 71 8.56 3.74 10.44
C PRO A 71 7.23 4.21 11.06
N ASP A 72 7.18 4.30 12.39
CA ASP A 72 5.93 4.58 13.11
C ASP A 72 5.25 5.88 12.63
N PRO A 73 3.97 5.85 12.23
CA PRO A 73 3.30 7.01 11.66
C PRO A 73 3.21 8.22 12.59
N PHE A 74 3.16 7.98 13.90
CA PHE A 74 2.90 9.02 14.89
C PHE A 74 4.19 9.53 15.52
N SER A 75 4.99 8.64 16.10
CA SER A 75 6.21 9.00 16.83
C SER A 75 7.40 9.33 15.93
N TYR A 76 7.36 8.93 14.66
CA TYR A 76 8.38 9.28 13.67
C TYR A 76 7.83 10.29 12.67
N PHE A 77 6.96 9.84 11.76
CA PHE A 77 6.65 10.65 10.58
C PHE A 77 5.84 11.91 10.92
N HIS A 78 4.77 11.78 11.71
CA HIS A 78 3.99 12.94 12.15
C HIS A 78 4.80 13.88 13.04
N PHE A 79 5.60 13.33 13.96
CA PHE A 79 6.49 14.11 14.80
C PHE A 79 7.47 14.98 13.99
N HIS A 80 8.06 14.45 12.92
CA HIS A 80 9.03 15.18 12.10
C HIS A 80 8.39 16.12 11.08
N PHE A 81 7.25 15.75 10.48
CA PHE A 81 6.72 16.45 9.30
C PHE A 81 5.34 17.10 9.49
N GLY A 82 4.70 16.93 10.65
CA GLY A 82 3.38 17.52 10.96
C GLY A 82 2.23 17.01 10.08
N LYS A 83 2.40 15.83 9.47
CA LYS A 83 1.46 15.15 8.57
C LYS A 83 1.66 13.64 8.67
N TYR A 84 0.74 12.86 8.14
CA TYR A 84 0.78 11.41 8.25
C TYR A 84 1.35 10.75 6.98
N PRO A 85 2.03 9.60 7.11
CA PRO A 85 2.69 8.96 5.98
C PRO A 85 1.70 8.14 5.15
N GLY A 86 0.87 8.85 4.40
CA GLY A 86 -0.10 8.23 3.53
C GLY A 86 -0.86 9.25 2.71
N PHE A 87 -1.53 8.76 1.68
CA PHE A 87 -2.33 9.55 0.75
C PHE A 87 -3.45 8.72 0.15
N ILE A 88 -4.42 9.42 -0.43
CA ILE A 88 -5.49 8.82 -1.24
C ILE A 88 -5.21 9.17 -2.70
N HIS A 89 -5.12 8.15 -3.54
CA HIS A 89 -5.19 8.29 -4.98
C HIS A 89 -6.65 8.19 -5.42
N ARG A 90 -7.08 9.05 -6.35
CA ARG A 90 -8.48 9.19 -6.78
C ARG A 90 -8.58 9.02 -8.28
N ALA A 91 -9.81 8.82 -8.77
CA ALA A 91 -10.10 8.66 -10.19
C ALA A 91 -9.43 9.71 -11.10
N GLU A 92 -9.36 10.96 -10.66
CA GLU A 92 -8.80 12.09 -11.42
C GLU A 92 -7.28 12.19 -11.45
N HIS A 93 -6.58 11.45 -10.57
CA HIS A 93 -5.12 11.51 -10.48
C HIS A 93 -4.47 10.58 -11.51
N THR A 94 -3.33 10.99 -12.06
CA THR A 94 -2.56 10.18 -13.01
C THR A 94 -1.63 9.18 -12.32
N ASP A 95 -1.03 8.29 -13.10
CA ASP A 95 0.10 7.44 -12.68
C ASP A 95 1.37 8.27 -12.45
N ASP A 96 1.66 9.25 -13.30
CA ASP A 96 2.78 10.20 -13.07
C ASP A 96 2.64 10.88 -11.71
N GLU A 97 1.45 11.38 -11.36
CA GLU A 97 1.20 11.99 -10.04
C GLU A 97 1.40 10.99 -8.90
N PHE A 98 1.04 9.73 -9.09
CA PHE A 98 1.27 8.67 -8.11
C PHE A 98 2.76 8.44 -7.86
N PHE A 99 3.56 8.24 -8.91
CA PHE A 99 4.99 7.97 -8.79
C PHE A 99 5.78 9.19 -8.31
N GLU A 100 5.45 10.38 -8.81
CA GLU A 100 6.01 11.63 -8.30
C GLU A 100 5.72 11.79 -6.80
N PHE A 101 4.49 11.48 -6.36
CA PHE A 101 4.12 11.60 -4.96
C PHE A 101 4.82 10.58 -4.05
N LEU A 102 5.01 9.34 -4.52
CA LEU A 102 5.79 8.34 -3.78
C LEU A 102 7.20 8.84 -3.45
N LEU A 103 7.81 9.62 -4.35
CA LEU A 103 9.17 10.16 -4.20
C LEU A 103 9.19 11.61 -3.69
N LYS A 104 8.03 12.16 -3.32
CA LYS A 104 7.92 13.54 -2.83
C LYS A 104 8.58 13.69 -1.47
N ASP A 105 9.35 14.76 -1.34
CA ASP A 105 9.94 15.18 -0.06
C ASP A 105 8.84 15.48 0.98
N PRO A 106 8.81 14.79 2.14
CA PRO A 106 7.89 15.09 3.21
C PRO A 106 8.27 16.35 4.01
N GLY A 107 9.48 16.90 3.89
CA GLY A 107 9.86 18.13 4.57
C GLY A 107 11.36 18.19 4.80
N ASP A 108 12.09 18.63 3.78
CA ASP A 108 13.55 18.77 3.76
C ASP A 108 14.32 17.46 4.04
N SER A 109 13.72 16.32 3.72
CA SER A 109 14.34 15.01 3.80
C SER A 109 13.80 14.08 2.71
N LEU A 110 14.37 14.15 1.51
CA LEU A 110 14.08 13.21 0.41
C LEU A 110 14.27 11.74 0.81
N ALA A 111 15.15 11.46 1.77
CA ALA A 111 15.35 10.12 2.30
C ALA A 111 14.08 9.58 2.99
N ASP A 112 13.20 10.45 3.49
CA ASP A 112 11.94 10.10 4.16
C ASP A 112 10.73 10.04 3.22
N ALA A 113 10.94 10.17 1.90
CA ALA A 113 9.87 9.97 0.92
C ALA A 113 9.25 8.56 1.07
N LEU A 114 7.94 8.44 0.85
CA LEU A 114 7.19 7.21 1.14
C LEU A 114 7.70 6.00 0.33
N GLY A 115 8.10 6.22 -0.93
CA GLY A 115 8.71 5.20 -1.78
C GLY A 115 10.11 4.78 -1.32
N VAL A 116 10.79 5.59 -0.49
CA VAL A 116 12.18 5.37 -0.07
C VAL A 116 12.23 4.76 1.34
N ASN A 117 11.56 5.37 2.31
CA ASN A 117 11.64 5.00 3.73
C ASN A 117 10.34 4.32 4.23
N SER A 118 9.75 3.44 3.42
CA SER A 118 8.65 2.58 3.86
C SER A 118 9.15 1.16 4.13
N GLU A 119 9.45 0.83 5.38
CA GLU A 119 9.74 -0.55 5.75
C GLU A 119 8.48 -1.40 5.54
N TYR A 120 7.37 -0.96 6.14
CA TYR A 120 6.04 -1.58 5.98
C TYR A 120 5.08 -0.59 5.32
N TYR A 121 4.46 -0.99 4.22
CA TYR A 121 3.39 -0.22 3.60
C TYR A 121 2.16 -1.07 3.33
N VAL A 122 1.02 -0.40 3.20
CA VAL A 122 -0.25 -0.98 2.81
C VAL A 122 -0.84 -0.20 1.65
N VAL A 123 -1.36 -0.91 0.65
CA VAL A 123 -2.25 -0.38 -0.39
C VAL A 123 -3.58 -1.12 -0.27
N MET A 124 -4.68 -0.38 -0.25
CA MET A 124 -6.02 -0.93 -0.14
C MET A 124 -7.04 0.01 -0.77
N PRO A 125 -8.19 -0.49 -1.27
CA PRO A 125 -9.22 0.38 -1.79
C PRO A 125 -9.80 1.23 -0.65
N VAL A 126 -10.27 2.45 -0.94
CA VAL A 126 -10.94 3.28 0.08
C VAL A 126 -12.23 2.60 0.55
N ILE A 127 -12.93 1.96 -0.39
CA ILE A 127 -14.10 1.10 -0.18
C ILE A 127 -13.81 -0.22 -0.91
N GLY A 128 -13.75 -1.32 -0.16
CA GLY A 128 -13.45 -2.67 -0.67
C GLY A 128 -12.64 -3.47 0.36
N ASP A 129 -12.41 -4.75 0.06
CA ASP A 129 -11.99 -5.75 1.07
C ASP A 129 -10.65 -6.45 0.75
N TRP A 130 -9.91 -5.98 -0.27
CA TRP A 130 -8.56 -6.48 -0.56
C TRP A 130 -7.48 -5.59 0.06
N ILE A 131 -6.31 -6.19 0.27
CA ILE A 131 -5.14 -5.54 0.84
C ILE A 131 -3.87 -6.03 0.16
N ALA A 132 -2.98 -5.11 -0.20
CA ALA A 132 -1.59 -5.38 -0.51
C ALA A 132 -0.71 -4.82 0.62
N PHE A 133 0.07 -5.67 1.25
CA PHE A 133 1.03 -5.31 2.29
C PHE A 133 2.44 -5.56 1.76
N GLY A 134 3.35 -4.60 1.90
CA GLY A 134 4.76 -4.78 1.54
C GLY A 134 5.66 -4.75 2.77
N ASP A 135 6.61 -5.69 2.85
CA ASP A 135 7.68 -5.72 3.83
C ASP A 135 9.04 -5.62 3.12
N ARG A 136 9.63 -4.43 3.12
CA ARG A 136 10.93 -4.19 2.47
C ARG A 136 12.10 -4.88 3.16
N SER A 137 11.97 -5.27 4.44
CA SER A 137 13.02 -6.02 5.14
C SER A 137 13.17 -7.45 4.59
N TRP A 138 12.07 -8.01 4.07
CA TRP A 138 12.04 -9.29 3.38
C TRP A 138 12.11 -9.16 1.85
N GLY A 139 12.06 -7.95 1.31
CA GLY A 139 11.88 -7.72 -0.12
C GLY A 139 10.56 -8.28 -0.68
N THR A 140 9.60 -8.61 0.19
CA THR A 140 8.41 -9.41 -0.18
C THR A 140 7.16 -8.69 0.29
N GLY A 141 6.17 -8.59 -0.60
CA GLY A 141 4.80 -8.22 -0.26
C GLY A 141 3.85 -9.39 -0.32
N ALA A 142 2.72 -9.25 0.38
CA ALA A 142 1.60 -10.18 0.39
C ALA A 142 0.33 -9.46 -0.04
N PHE A 143 -0.46 -10.11 -0.89
CA PHE A 143 -1.75 -9.66 -1.35
C PHE A 143 -2.82 -10.67 -0.96
N TYR A 144 -3.93 -10.18 -0.44
CA TYR A 144 -5.08 -10.98 -0.07
C TYR A 144 -6.39 -10.22 -0.28
N GLY A 145 -7.47 -10.93 -0.55
CA GLY A 145 -8.80 -10.37 -0.71
C GLY A 145 -9.83 -11.48 -0.97
N PRO A 146 -11.07 -11.09 -1.32
CA PRO A 146 -12.12 -12.01 -1.71
C PRO A 146 -11.71 -12.95 -2.87
N PRO A 147 -12.27 -14.17 -2.98
CA PRO A 147 -11.82 -15.17 -3.97
C PRO A 147 -11.83 -14.70 -5.43
N ASP A 148 -12.84 -13.93 -5.83
CA ASP A 148 -12.97 -13.32 -7.15
C ASP A 148 -11.87 -12.29 -7.42
N ILE A 149 -11.56 -11.45 -6.44
CA ILE A 149 -10.44 -10.50 -6.49
C ILE A 149 -9.10 -11.23 -6.60
N MET A 150 -8.92 -12.30 -5.84
CA MET A 150 -7.70 -13.13 -5.90
C MET A 150 -7.53 -13.78 -7.28
N GLU A 151 -8.62 -14.26 -7.89
CA GLU A 151 -8.60 -14.81 -9.24
C GLU A 151 -8.27 -13.74 -10.30
N CYS A 152 -8.91 -12.57 -10.20
CA CYS A 152 -8.64 -11.42 -11.06
C CYS A 152 -7.18 -10.98 -10.98
N ALA A 153 -6.63 -10.84 -9.77
CA ALA A 153 -5.25 -10.48 -9.54
C ALA A 153 -4.30 -11.47 -10.22
N ARG A 154 -4.46 -12.79 -9.99
CA ARG A 154 -3.62 -13.83 -10.61
C ARG A 154 -3.63 -13.78 -12.13
N LYS A 155 -4.80 -13.52 -12.74
CA LYS A 155 -4.92 -13.45 -14.20
C LYS A 155 -4.27 -12.19 -14.77
N PHE A 156 -4.33 -11.08 -14.05
CA PHE A 156 -3.82 -9.80 -14.53
C PHE A 156 -2.31 -9.62 -14.31
N TYR A 157 -1.81 -10.04 -13.15
CA TYR A 157 -0.43 -9.77 -12.71
C TYR A 157 0.44 -11.03 -12.76
N PRO A 158 1.27 -11.20 -13.80
CA PRO A 158 2.04 -12.43 -14.00
C PRO A 158 3.28 -12.53 -13.11
N TYR A 159 3.60 -11.50 -12.34
CA TYR A 159 4.84 -11.39 -11.57
C TYR A 159 4.69 -11.84 -10.11
N PHE A 160 3.57 -12.48 -9.74
CA PHE A 160 3.48 -13.08 -8.42
C PHE A 160 4.55 -14.17 -8.24
N LEU A 161 5.11 -14.23 -7.04
CA LEU A 161 6.28 -15.01 -6.67
C LEU A 161 5.91 -16.08 -5.64
N THR A 162 6.86 -16.99 -5.42
CA THR A 162 6.89 -17.80 -4.20
C THR A 162 7.61 -17.00 -3.12
N PRO A 163 7.07 -16.88 -1.90
CA PRO A 163 7.75 -16.14 -0.84
C PRO A 163 9.04 -16.86 -0.43
N PRO A 164 10.03 -16.14 0.10
CA PRO A 164 11.27 -16.76 0.58
C PRO A 164 11.00 -17.75 1.72
N GLU A 165 11.91 -18.71 1.91
CA GLU A 165 11.81 -19.65 3.03
C GLU A 165 11.72 -18.90 4.36
N ARG A 166 10.78 -19.31 5.22
CA ARG A 166 10.51 -18.71 6.53
C ARG A 166 9.95 -17.28 6.49
N PHE A 167 9.50 -16.81 5.33
CA PHE A 167 8.71 -15.57 5.25
C PHE A 167 7.54 -15.62 6.23
N ARG A 168 7.31 -14.50 6.89
CA ARG A 168 6.23 -14.29 7.84
C ARG A 168 5.82 -12.83 7.84
N ILE A 169 4.54 -12.59 8.06
CA ILE A 169 3.97 -11.25 8.06
C ILE A 169 4.21 -10.62 9.44
N GLY A 170 5.08 -9.60 9.46
CA GLY A 170 5.54 -8.97 10.68
C GLY A 170 6.61 -9.77 11.44
N PRO A 171 7.07 -9.26 12.60
CA PRO A 171 8.04 -9.93 13.46
C PRO A 171 7.55 -11.27 14.03
#